data_AF-A0AA35WVM1-F1
#
_entry.id   AF-A0AA35WVM1-F1
#
_cell.length_a   1.000
_cell.length_b   1.000
_cell.length_c   1.000
_cell.angle_alpha   90.00
_cell.angle_beta   90.00
_cell.angle_gamma   90.00
#
_symmetry.space_group_name_H-M   'P 1'
#
loop_
_entity.id
_entity.type
_entity.pdbx_description
1 polymer ?
#
loop_
_entity_poly.entity_id
_entity_poly.type
_entity_poly.pdbx_seq_one_letter_code
_entity_poly.pdbx_strand_id
1 'polypeptide(L)'
;MYYVCTHMQPELCRIIQDPEPTSCSLAHSLLLRHLKETPSAVEALLPTYLSCLKSHDHSVVMATVGVVSELVLLCPSREGSRLLQRLFRLASHNFMNCTPELLQAVEACTRHIFQ
;
A
#
# COMPACT_ATOMS: atom_id res chain seq x y z
N MET A 1 -19.66 8.30 -7.01
CA MET A 1 -18.38 8.21 -6.25
C MET A 1 -17.18 7.90 -7.15
N TYR A 2 -17.28 6.98 -8.12
CA TYR A 2 -16.21 6.64 -9.09
C TYR A 2 -15.52 7.84 -9.78
N TYR A 3 -16.27 8.85 -10.23
CA TYR A 3 -15.71 10.05 -10.87
C TYR A 3 -14.87 10.92 -9.92
N VAL A 4 -15.15 10.88 -8.62
CA VAL A 4 -14.46 11.73 -7.63
C VAL A 4 -13.10 11.14 -7.29
N CYS A 5 -13.01 9.82 -7.04
CA CYS A 5 -11.72 9.18 -6.73
C CYS A 5 -10.74 9.22 -7.92
N THR A 6 -11.22 9.06 -9.15
CA THR A 6 -10.35 9.13 -10.35
C THR A 6 -9.82 10.55 -10.60
N HIS A 7 -10.64 11.58 -10.42
CA HIS A 7 -10.19 12.98 -10.53
C HIS A 7 -9.28 13.41 -9.36
N MET A 8 -9.48 12.85 -8.17
CA MET A 8 -8.67 13.16 -6.98
C MET A 8 -7.40 12.29 -6.88
N GLN A 9 -7.26 11.25 -7.71
CA GLN A 9 -6.14 10.31 -7.65
C GLN A 9 -4.76 10.99 -7.65
N PRO A 10 -4.46 12.00 -8.50
CA PRO A 10 -3.15 12.66 -8.47
C PRO A 10 -2.87 13.36 -7.15
N GLU A 11 -3.89 14.01 -6.58
CA GLU A 11 -3.79 14.74 -5.31
C GLU A 11 -3.64 13.77 -4.13
N LEU A 12 -4.41 12.68 -4.13
CA LEU A 12 -4.28 11.62 -3.13
C LEU A 12 -2.90 10.96 -3.18
N CYS A 13 -2.36 10.70 -4.39
CA CYS A 13 -1.00 10.21 -4.58
C CYS A 13 0.06 11.18 -4.02
N ARG A 14 -0.17 12.49 -4.14
CA ARG A 14 0.69 13.52 -3.55
C ARG A 14 0.61 13.48 -2.02
N ILE A 15 -0.60 13.40 -1.46
CA ILE A 15 -0.85 13.38 -0.01
C ILE A 15 -0.23 12.15 0.67
N ILE A 16 -0.31 10.96 0.08
CA ILE A 16 0.30 9.76 0.69
C ILE A 16 1.85 9.74 0.66
N GLN A 17 2.46 10.70 -0.05
CA GLN A 17 3.90 10.91 -0.05
C GLN A 17 4.31 12.06 0.89
N ASP A 18 3.35 12.75 1.50
CA ASP A 18 3.57 13.80 2.48
C ASP A 18 3.69 13.19 3.89
N PRO A 19 4.63 13.64 4.72
CA PRO A 19 4.78 13.15 6.10
C PRO A 19 3.61 13.48 7.05
N GLU A 20 2.63 14.31 6.64
CA GLU A 20 1.48 14.65 7.49
C GLU A 20 0.58 13.41 7.76
N PRO A 21 0.53 12.88 9.00
CA PRO A 21 0.01 11.54 9.27
C PRO A 21 -1.51 11.42 9.14
N THR A 22 -2.26 12.47 9.51
CA THR A 22 -3.74 12.45 9.48
C THR A 22 -4.27 12.45 8.05
N SER A 23 -3.71 13.32 7.20
CA SER A 23 -4.03 13.46 5.78
C SER A 23 -3.66 12.20 5.01
N CYS A 24 -2.47 11.67 5.29
CA CYS A 24 -1.94 10.45 4.69
C CYS A 24 -2.84 9.21 4.98
N SER A 25 -3.25 9.02 6.23
CA SER A 25 -4.11 7.88 6.62
C SER A 25 -5.49 7.92 5.94
N LEU A 26 -6.10 9.10 5.83
CA LEU A 26 -7.37 9.27 5.13
C LEU A 26 -7.20 9.04 3.62
N ALA A 27 -6.13 9.56 3.03
CA ALA A 27 -5.83 9.37 1.61
C ALA A 27 -5.60 7.90 1.27
N HIS A 28 -4.87 7.15 2.10
CA HIS A 28 -4.74 5.70 1.98
C HIS A 28 -6.09 4.98 2.03
N SER A 29 -6.96 5.35 2.98
CA SER A 29 -8.30 4.75 3.11
C SER A 29 -9.17 4.99 1.86
N LEU A 30 -9.09 6.18 1.26
CA LEU A 30 -9.81 6.51 0.03
C LEU A 30 -9.26 5.75 -1.18
N LEU A 31 -7.94 5.64 -1.31
CA LEU A 31 -7.29 4.90 -2.39
C LEU A 31 -7.57 3.39 -2.30
N LEU A 32 -7.53 2.81 -1.09
CA LEU A 32 -7.91 1.41 -0.88
C LEU A 32 -9.36 1.14 -1.25
N ARG A 33 -10.28 2.02 -0.84
CA ARG A 33 -11.69 1.92 -1.24
C ARG A 33 -11.84 1.97 -2.76
N HIS A 34 -11.13 2.90 -3.41
CA HIS A 34 -11.13 2.99 -4.86
C HIS A 34 -10.61 1.70 -5.53
N LEU A 35 -9.53 1.10 -5.01
CA LEU A 35 -8.99 -0.15 -5.52
C LEU A 35 -9.95 -1.34 -5.37
N LYS A 36 -10.69 -1.41 -4.25
CA LYS A 36 -11.73 -2.43 -4.05
C LYS A 36 -12.86 -2.32 -5.08
N GLU A 37 -13.25 -1.09 -5.41
CA GLU A 37 -14.29 -0.81 -6.39
C GLU A 37 -13.77 -0.90 -7.84
N THR A 38 -12.49 -0.64 -8.06
CA THR A 38 -11.84 -0.56 -9.38
C THR A 38 -10.44 -1.19 -9.34
N PRO A 39 -10.33 -2.54 -9.37
CA PRO A 39 -9.03 -3.22 -9.28
C PRO A 39 -8.07 -2.86 -10.41
N SER A 40 -8.58 -2.46 -11.58
CA SER A 40 -7.76 -2.00 -12.71
C SER A 40 -6.97 -0.72 -12.44
N ALA A 41 -7.35 0.08 -11.41
CA ALA A 41 -6.61 1.28 -11.01
C ALA A 41 -5.26 0.98 -10.36
N VAL A 42 -5.01 -0.29 -10.00
CA VAL A 42 -3.77 -0.72 -9.32
C VAL A 42 -2.51 -0.39 -10.10
N GLU A 43 -2.53 -0.52 -11.42
CA GLU A 43 -1.35 -0.26 -12.26
C GLU A 43 -0.91 1.21 -12.17
N ALA A 44 -1.87 2.13 -12.03
CA ALA A 44 -1.62 3.55 -11.90
C ALA A 44 -1.18 3.95 -10.48
N LEU A 45 -1.59 3.19 -9.45
CA LEU A 45 -1.31 3.50 -8.04
C LEU A 45 -0.04 2.82 -7.51
N LEU A 46 0.33 1.68 -8.08
CA LEU A 46 1.45 0.86 -7.63
C LEU A 46 2.80 1.62 -7.60
N PRO A 47 3.17 2.45 -8.60
CA PRO A 47 4.41 3.22 -8.55
C PRO A 47 4.48 4.15 -7.34
N THR A 48 3.36 4.79 -6.99
CA THR A 48 3.26 5.67 -5.83
C THR A 48 3.48 4.90 -4.53
N TYR A 49 2.78 3.77 -4.34
CA TYR A 49 2.97 2.94 -3.15
C TYR A 49 4.39 2.38 -3.02
N LEU A 50 5.02 1.96 -4.13
CA LEU A 50 6.41 1.54 -4.13
C LEU A 50 7.38 2.69 -3.83
N SER A 51 7.04 3.92 -4.22
CA SER A 51 7.78 5.14 -3.87
C SER A 51 7.68 5.40 -2.37
N CYS A 52 6.47 5.38 -1.79
CA CYS A 52 6.27 5.57 -0.35
C CYS A 52 7.05 4.54 0.48
N LEU A 53 7.04 3.26 0.08
CA LEU A 53 7.84 2.21 0.75
C LEU A 53 9.37 2.39 0.60
N LYS A 54 9.82 3.25 -0.30
CA LYS A 54 11.23 3.62 -0.50
C LYS A 54 11.57 5.01 0.05
N SER A 55 10.59 5.72 0.60
CA SER A 55 10.79 7.05 1.16
C SER A 55 11.88 7.04 2.24
N HIS A 56 12.61 8.15 2.33
CA HIS A 56 13.51 8.42 3.45
C HIS A 56 12.74 8.90 4.69
N ASP A 57 11.46 9.25 4.53
CA ASP A 57 10.60 9.69 5.61
C ASP A 57 9.91 8.49 6.29
N HIS A 58 10.25 8.25 7.56
CA HIS A 58 9.73 7.12 8.33
C HIS A 58 8.21 7.15 8.49
N SER A 59 7.59 8.34 8.61
CA SER A 59 6.14 8.46 8.76
C SER A 59 5.43 8.00 7.50
N VAL A 60 5.94 8.39 6.33
CA VAL A 60 5.42 7.95 5.02
C VAL A 60 5.54 6.44 4.86
N VAL A 61 6.70 5.86 5.20
CA VAL A 61 6.89 4.41 5.08
C VAL A 61 5.97 3.66 6.04
N MET A 62 5.85 4.08 7.30
CA MET A 62 4.99 3.42 8.30
C MET A 62 3.50 3.52 7.96
N ALA A 63 3.03 4.68 7.51
CA ALA A 63 1.65 4.85 7.06
C ALA A 63 1.35 3.90 5.88
N THR A 64 2.29 3.76 4.95
CA THR A 64 2.15 2.86 3.81
C THR A 64 2.23 1.38 4.21
N VAL A 65 3.11 1.03 5.15
CA VAL A 65 3.21 -0.32 5.70
C VAL A 65 1.89 -0.73 6.37
N GLY A 66 1.22 0.18 7.07
CA GLY A 66 -0.07 -0.11 7.71
C GLY A 66 -1.17 -0.57 6.75
N VAL A 67 -1.05 -0.25 5.46
CA VAL A 67 -2.02 -0.63 4.41
C VAL A 67 -1.48 -1.64 3.39
N VAL A 68 -0.19 -1.97 3.46
CA VAL A 68 0.49 -2.75 2.42
C VAL A 68 -0.06 -4.16 2.30
N SER A 69 -0.46 -4.78 3.41
CA SER A 69 -0.97 -6.15 3.43
C SER A 69 -2.30 -6.24 2.68
N GLU A 70 -3.15 -5.22 2.83
CA GLU A 70 -4.39 -5.10 2.06
C GLU A 70 -4.12 -4.82 0.58
N LEU A 71 -3.15 -3.96 0.27
CA LEU A 71 -2.73 -3.71 -1.11
C LEU A 71 -2.24 -4.98 -1.81
N VAL A 72 -1.44 -5.81 -1.13
CA VAL A 72 -0.94 -7.07 -1.68
C VAL A 72 -2.08 -7.98 -2.11
N LEU A 73 -3.20 -8.00 -1.38
CA LEU A 73 -4.39 -8.80 -1.71
C LEU A 73 -5.22 -8.23 -2.85
N LEU A 74 -5.28 -6.91 -2.96
CA LEU A 74 -6.03 -6.22 -4.02
C LEU A 74 -5.28 -6.19 -5.35
N CYS A 75 -3.96 -6.39 -5.33
CA CYS A 75 -3.14 -6.44 -6.52
C CYS A 75 -3.20 -7.82 -7.23
N PRO A 76 -3.06 -7.87 -8.56
CA PRO A 76 -2.76 -9.11 -9.24
C PRO A 76 -1.44 -9.71 -8.73
N SER A 77 -1.27 -11.03 -8.86
CA SER A 77 -0.20 -11.79 -8.21
C SER A 77 1.21 -11.26 -8.51
N ARG A 78 1.45 -10.71 -9.70
CA ARG A 78 2.75 -10.14 -10.08
C ARG A 78 3.04 -8.85 -9.33
N GLU A 79 2.09 -7.94 -9.27
CA GLU A 79 2.19 -6.63 -8.64
C GLU A 79 2.24 -6.75 -7.10
N GLY A 80 1.41 -7.62 -6.53
CA GLY A 80 1.41 -7.93 -5.10
C GLY A 80 2.74 -8.50 -4.63
N SER A 81 3.41 -9.33 -5.44
CA SER A 81 4.74 -9.87 -5.11
C SER A 81 5.80 -8.78 -4.94
N ARG A 82 5.72 -7.67 -5.71
CA ARG A 82 6.68 -6.56 -5.62
C ARG A 82 6.51 -5.79 -4.31
N LEU A 83 5.27 -5.59 -3.86
CA LEU A 83 4.96 -4.99 -2.57
C LEU A 83 5.43 -5.87 -1.41
N LEU A 84 5.15 -7.18 -1.47
CA LEU A 84 5.56 -8.14 -0.46
C LEU A 84 7.09 -8.24 -0.35
N GLN A 85 7.81 -8.31 -1.47
CA GLN A 85 9.27 -8.28 -1.48
C GLN A 85 9.83 -7.00 -0.85
N ARG A 86 9.17 -5.86 -1.08
CA ARG A 86 9.62 -4.58 -0.50
C ARG A 86 9.39 -4.55 1.01
N LEU A 87 8.23 -5.01 1.47
CA LEU A 87 7.90 -5.16 2.88
C LEU A 87 8.87 -6.09 3.60
N PHE A 88 9.18 -7.25 3.00
CA PHE A 88 10.17 -8.18 3.53
C PHE A 88 11.54 -7.52 3.74
N ARG A 89 12.02 -6.76 2.76
CA ARG A 89 13.30 -6.03 2.90
C ARG A 89 13.27 -4.97 3.99
N LEU A 90 12.14 -4.30 4.20
CA LEU A 90 11.98 -3.32 5.29
C LEU A 90 12.07 -4.01 6.64
N ALA A 91 11.36 -5.12 6.82
CA ALA A 91 11.41 -5.91 8.05
C ALA A 91 12.81 -6.53 8.29
N SER A 92 13.51 -6.96 7.24
CA SER A 92 14.80 -7.66 7.38
C SER A 92 15.98 -6.74 7.74
N HIS A 93 15.93 -5.46 7.37
CA HIS A 93 17.04 -4.51 7.59
C HIS A 93 17.03 -3.90 9.00
N ASN A 94 16.20 -4.38 9.93
CA ASN A 94 16.01 -3.85 11.29
C ASN A 94 15.72 -2.34 11.36
N PHE A 95 15.35 -1.71 10.24
CA PHE A 95 15.12 -0.27 10.19
C PHE A 95 13.75 0.11 10.74
N MET A 96 12.76 -0.79 10.60
CA MET A 96 11.40 -0.61 11.08
C MET A 96 10.81 -1.94 11.58
N ASN A 97 10.12 -1.92 12.72
CA ASN A 97 9.46 -3.09 13.32
C ASN A 97 8.15 -3.44 12.57
N CYS A 98 8.27 -3.84 11.30
CA CYS A 98 7.13 -4.13 10.42
C CYS A 98 6.84 -5.64 10.27
N THR A 99 7.38 -6.45 11.18
CA THR A 99 7.15 -7.90 11.24
C THR A 99 5.67 -8.28 11.35
N PRO A 100 4.80 -7.60 12.13
CA PRO A 100 3.40 -8.00 12.22
C PRO A 100 2.65 -7.78 10.90
N GLU A 101 2.92 -6.69 10.18
CA GLU A 101 2.31 -6.41 8.87
C GLU A 101 2.80 -7.40 7.82
N LEU A 102 4.08 -7.77 7.85
CA LEU A 102 4.62 -8.84 7.01
C LEU A 102 3.93 -10.18 7.26
N LEU A 103 3.75 -10.55 8.54
CA LEU A 103 3.08 -11.79 8.90
C LEU A 103 1.62 -11.78 8.41
N GLN A 104 0.91 -10.67 8.60
CA GLN A 104 -0.46 -10.51 8.10
C GLN A 104 -0.54 -10.64 6.58
N ALA A 105 0.39 -10.03 5.83
CA ALA A 105 0.43 -10.13 4.38
C ALA A 105 0.65 -11.59 3.92
N VAL A 106 1.60 -12.29 4.56
CA VAL A 106 1.90 -13.69 4.25
C VAL A 106 0.69 -14.59 4.56
N GLU A 107 0.12 -14.48 5.75
CA GLU A 107 -1.06 -15.27 6.14
C GLU A 107 -2.26 -15.04 5.23
N ALA A 108 -2.47 -13.79 4.78
CA ALA A 108 -3.56 -13.47 3.89
C ALA A 108 -3.34 -14.03 2.48
N CYS A 109 -2.09 -13.97 1.96
CA CYS A 109 -1.74 -14.64 0.71
C CYS A 109 -1.93 -16.17 0.79
N THR A 110 -1.49 -16.80 1.88
CA THR A 110 -1.66 -18.24 2.08
C THR A 110 -3.15 -18.63 2.06
N ARG A 111 -4.01 -17.88 2.75
CA ARG A 111 -5.46 -18.13 2.73
C ARG A 111 -6.08 -17.98 1.34
N HIS A 112 -5.60 -17.05 0.53
CA HIS A 112 -6.09 -16.85 -0.84
C HIS A 112 -5.63 -17.92 -1.85
N ILE A 113 -4.49 -18.58 -1.63
CA ILE A 113 -3.95 -19.61 -2.53
C ILE A 113 -4.63 -20.98 -2.30
N PHE A 114 -5.09 -21.24 -1.08
CA PHE A 114 -5.67 -22.53 -0.68
C PHE A 114 -7.21 -22.54 -0.61
N GLN A 115 -7.88 -21.56 -1.23
CA GLN A 115 -9.34 -21.53 -1.46
C GLN A 115 -9.63 -21.73 -2.95
#